data_AF-A0A9W9QP64-F1
#
_entry.id   AF-A0A9W9QP64-F1
#
_cell.length_a   1.000
_cell.length_b   1.000
_cell.length_c   1.000
_cell.angle_alpha   90.00
_cell.angle_beta   90.00
_cell.angle_gamma   90.00
#
_symmetry.space_group_name_H-M   'P 1'
#
loop_
_entity.id
_entity.type
_entity.pdbx_description
1 polymer ?
#
loop_
_entity_poly.entity_id
_entity_poly.type
_entity_poly.pdbx_seq_one_letter_code
_entity_poly.pdbx_strand_id
1 'polypeptide(L)'
;MGESKTKTLLRGTRAILSYRRERDLLIKQVTSIIARLQARPQGSDLVEITLNIGSLSMQANKVRWASENLTVEAKDMRYVTSQPYPDFFDKVIPKRCVQLSAVSKHYYHALVTHALHPIKRIEEIERTAAVDLHVSLANLTHS
;
A
#
# COMPACT_ATOMS: atom_id res chain seq x y z
N MET A 1 27.83 21.64 -15.95
CA MET A 1 28.41 20.64 -15.03
C MET A 1 27.61 19.34 -15.20
N GLY A 2 28.19 18.32 -15.83
CA GLY A 2 27.51 17.03 -16.00
C GLY A 2 27.68 16.17 -14.76
N GLU A 3 26.58 15.65 -14.20
CA GLU A 3 26.67 14.59 -13.20
C GLU A 3 27.38 13.37 -13.80
N SER A 4 28.24 12.74 -13.02
CA SER A 4 28.90 11.50 -13.43
C SER A 4 27.85 10.41 -13.65
N LYS A 5 27.91 9.73 -14.81
CA LYS A 5 27.02 8.59 -15.16
C LYS A 5 26.94 7.54 -14.04
N THR A 6 28.03 7.32 -13.31
CA THR A 6 28.09 6.41 -12.17
C THR A 6 27.21 6.87 -11.00
N LYS A 7 27.17 8.18 -10.72
CA LYS A 7 26.31 8.75 -9.66
C LYS A 7 24.84 8.60 -10.02
N THR A 8 24.46 8.89 -11.27
CA THR A 8 23.09 8.70 -11.77
C THR A 8 22.65 7.24 -11.69
N LEU A 9 23.53 6.31 -12.07
CA LEU A 9 23.24 4.87 -11.99
C LEU A 9 23.02 4.42 -10.53
N LEU A 10 23.88 4.82 -9.60
CA LEU A 10 23.72 4.47 -8.19
C LEU A 10 22.44 5.05 -7.58
N ARG A 11 22.10 6.29 -7.90
CA ARG A 11 20.85 6.94 -7.47
C ARG A 11 19.62 6.19 -7.97
N GLY A 12 19.59 5.88 -9.27
CA GLY A 12 18.49 5.13 -9.87
C GLY A 12 18.34 3.71 -9.29
N THR A 13 19.44 2.98 -9.10
CA THR A 13 19.41 1.65 -8.47
C THR A 13 18.86 1.72 -7.04
N ARG A 14 19.29 2.71 -6.26
CA ARG A 14 18.78 2.91 -4.89
C ARG A 14 17.28 3.24 -4.87
N ALA A 15 16.81 4.07 -5.79
CA ALA A 15 15.40 4.40 -5.91
C ALA A 15 14.55 3.15 -6.24
N ILE A 16 15.00 2.31 -7.17
CA ILE A 16 14.34 1.05 -7.52
C ILE A 16 14.25 0.11 -6.31
N LEU A 17 15.36 -0.07 -5.58
CA LEU A 17 15.38 -0.91 -4.39
C LEU A 17 14.44 -0.38 -3.30
N SER A 18 14.43 0.94 -3.10
CA SER A 18 13.53 1.58 -2.14
C SER A 18 12.06 1.33 -2.49
N TYR A 19 11.67 1.56 -3.76
CA TYR A 19 10.30 1.31 -4.21
C TYR A 19 9.89 -0.15 -4.02
N ARG A 20 10.72 -1.10 -4.46
CA ARG A 20 10.43 -2.53 -4.31
C ARG A 20 10.24 -2.92 -2.85
N ARG A 21 11.15 -2.47 -1.98
CA ARG A 21 11.07 -2.73 -0.54
C ARG A 21 9.74 -2.23 0.04
N GLU A 22 9.39 -0.98 -0.19
CA GLU A 22 8.16 -0.40 0.37
C GLU A 22 6.91 -1.09 -0.18
N ARG A 23 6.91 -1.41 -1.48
CA ARG A 23 5.82 -2.14 -2.15
C ARG A 23 5.63 -3.53 -1.57
N ASP A 24 6.71 -4.28 -1.42
CA ASP A 24 6.66 -5.66 -0.94
C ASP A 24 6.25 -5.70 0.55
N LEU A 25 6.67 -4.72 1.35
CA LEU A 25 6.19 -4.54 2.73
C LEU A 25 4.69 -4.25 2.77
N LEU A 26 4.19 -3.35 1.92
CA LEU A 26 2.77 -3.03 1.84
C LEU A 26 1.95 -4.26 1.44
N ILE A 27 2.37 -4.99 0.39
CA ILE A 27 1.71 -6.22 -0.08
C ILE A 27 1.65 -7.24 1.06
N LYS A 28 2.76 -7.46 1.77
CA LYS A 28 2.81 -8.40 2.89
C LYS A 28 1.84 -8.00 4.01
N GLN A 29 1.81 -6.72 4.38
CA GLN A 29 0.91 -6.21 5.41
C GLN A 29 -0.55 -6.37 5.03
N VAL A 30 -0.94 -5.93 3.82
CA VAL A 30 -2.32 -6.05 3.33
C VAL A 30 -2.75 -7.52 3.27
N THR A 31 -1.90 -8.39 2.73
CA THR A 31 -2.17 -9.84 2.65
C THR A 31 -2.39 -10.44 4.05
N SER A 32 -1.53 -10.10 5.01
CA SER A 32 -1.66 -10.56 6.39
C SER A 32 -2.95 -10.07 7.05
N ILE A 33 -3.35 -8.82 6.81
CA ILE A 33 -4.59 -8.25 7.36
C ILE A 33 -5.80 -8.97 6.78
N ILE A 34 -5.84 -9.18 5.45
CA ILE A 34 -6.94 -9.90 4.78
C ILE A 34 -7.11 -11.30 5.39
N ALA A 35 -6.02 -12.06 5.51
CA ALA A 35 -6.07 -13.40 6.07
C ALA A 35 -6.61 -13.41 7.51
N ARG A 36 -6.19 -12.44 8.33
CA ARG A 36 -6.66 -12.32 9.71
C ARG A 36 -8.12 -11.89 9.80
N LEU A 37 -8.59 -10.97 8.98
CA LEU A 37 -10.01 -10.60 8.90
C LEU A 37 -10.89 -11.81 8.49
N GLN A 38 -10.42 -12.61 7.53
CA GLN A 38 -11.12 -13.84 7.11
C GLN A 38 -11.19 -14.90 8.21
N ALA A 39 -10.22 -14.90 9.13
CA ALA A 39 -10.21 -15.77 10.31
C ALA A 39 -11.19 -15.35 11.41
N ARG A 40 -11.92 -14.23 11.24
CA ARG A 40 -12.91 -13.70 12.20
C ARG A 40 -12.30 -13.42 13.58
N PRO A 41 -11.42 -12.41 13.66
CA PRO A 41 -10.69 -12.09 14.87
C PRO A 41 -11.63 -11.61 15.98
N GLN A 42 -11.25 -11.85 17.23
CA GLN A 42 -12.02 -11.40 18.39
C GLN A 42 -11.11 -10.78 19.46
N GLY A 43 -11.69 -9.96 20.34
CA GLY A 43 -10.97 -9.39 21.48
C GLY A 43 -9.70 -8.64 21.07
N SER A 44 -8.56 -9.01 21.66
CA SER A 44 -7.27 -8.36 21.42
C SER A 44 -6.80 -8.47 19.96
N ASP A 45 -7.14 -9.56 19.28
CA ASP A 45 -6.74 -9.75 17.88
C ASP A 45 -7.43 -8.75 16.96
N LEU A 46 -8.71 -8.44 17.23
CA LEU A 46 -9.46 -7.44 16.48
C LEU A 46 -8.88 -6.04 16.68
N VAL A 47 -8.45 -5.70 17.91
CA VAL A 47 -7.78 -4.44 18.22
C VAL A 47 -6.46 -4.33 17.45
N GLU A 48 -5.64 -5.38 17.45
CA GLU A 48 -4.37 -5.37 16.74
C GLU A 48 -4.56 -5.23 15.22
N ILE A 49 -5.52 -5.95 14.64
CA ILE A 49 -5.86 -5.83 13.22
C ILE A 49 -6.35 -4.43 12.89
N THR A 50 -7.14 -3.82 13.77
CA THR A 50 -7.59 -2.43 13.63
C THR A 50 -6.42 -1.47 13.55
N LEU A 51 -5.45 -1.58 14.46
CA LEU A 51 -4.23 -0.74 14.44
C LEU A 51 -3.41 -0.98 13.17
N ASN A 52 -3.28 -2.24 12.74
CA ASN A 52 -2.59 -2.60 11.51
C ASN A 52 -3.28 -1.99 10.27
N ILE A 53 -4.61 -2.01 10.19
CA ILE A 53 -5.40 -1.34 9.15
C ILE A 53 -5.15 0.17 9.17
N GLY A 54 -5.14 0.79 10.35
CA GLY A 54 -4.83 2.22 10.50
C GLY A 54 -3.44 2.59 9.97
N SER A 55 -2.46 1.69 10.12
CA SER A 55 -1.08 1.90 9.63
C SER A 55 -0.93 1.82 8.10
N LEU A 56 -1.86 1.18 7.39
CA LEU A 56 -1.78 0.97 5.93
C LEU A 56 -1.72 2.28 5.15
N SER A 57 -2.38 3.34 5.61
CA SER A 57 -2.33 4.62 4.92
C SER A 57 -0.92 5.23 4.92
N MET A 58 -0.20 5.09 6.04
CA MET A 58 1.19 5.55 6.11
C MET A 58 2.09 4.72 5.19
N GLN A 59 1.92 3.40 5.19
CA GLN A 59 2.71 2.52 4.32
C GLN A 59 2.42 2.76 2.83
N ALA A 60 1.15 2.99 2.47
CA ALA A 60 0.76 3.35 1.10
C ALA A 60 1.37 4.69 0.66
N ASN A 61 1.46 5.68 1.56
CA ASN A 61 2.15 6.94 1.25
C ASN A 61 3.65 6.76 1.01
N LYS A 62 4.32 5.85 1.73
CA LYS A 62 5.73 5.53 1.46
C LYS A 62 5.92 4.93 0.07
N VAL A 63 5.03 4.02 -0.33
CA VAL A 63 5.05 3.44 -1.69
C VAL A 63 4.81 4.52 -2.75
N ARG A 64 3.84 5.41 -2.52
CA ARG A 64 3.56 6.57 -3.39
C ARG A 64 4.80 7.44 -3.58
N TRP A 65 5.42 7.89 -2.49
CA TRP A 65 6.62 8.73 -2.59
C TRP A 65 7.78 8.00 -3.25
N ALA A 66 7.96 6.72 -2.95
CA ALA A 66 8.99 5.92 -3.59
C ALA A 66 8.74 5.74 -5.10
N SER A 67 7.47 5.65 -5.54
CA SER A 67 7.13 5.56 -6.97
C SER A 67 7.35 6.89 -7.69
N GLU A 68 6.92 8.00 -7.09
CA GLU A 68 7.18 9.36 -7.61
C GLU A 68 8.69 9.62 -7.71
N ASN A 69 9.48 9.16 -6.74
CA ASN A 69 10.94 9.30 -6.78
C ASN A 69 11.59 8.50 -7.93
N LEU A 70 10.98 7.41 -8.41
CA LEU A 70 11.50 6.66 -9.57
C LEU A 70 11.49 7.51 -10.85
N THR A 71 10.49 8.38 -11.02
CA THR A 71 10.34 9.17 -12.24
C THR A 71 11.34 10.32 -12.32
N VAL A 72 12.05 10.58 -11.22
CA VAL A 72 13.17 11.53 -11.16
C VAL A 72 14.50 10.77 -11.22
N GLU A 73 14.70 9.83 -10.29
CA GLU A 73 16.00 9.22 -10.02
C GLU A 73 16.35 8.06 -10.95
N ALA A 74 15.34 7.38 -11.49
CA ALA A 74 15.48 6.17 -12.30
C ALA A 74 14.78 6.26 -13.66
N LYS A 75 14.45 7.48 -14.12
CA LYS A 75 13.58 7.72 -15.29
C LYS A 75 14.02 7.01 -16.57
N ASP A 76 15.33 6.96 -16.82
CA ASP A 76 15.91 6.37 -18.04
C ASP A 76 16.32 4.90 -17.84
N MET A 77 16.08 4.33 -16.64
CA MET A 77 16.42 2.94 -16.36
C MET A 77 15.36 2.00 -16.93
N ARG A 78 15.82 0.85 -17.46
CA ARG A 78 14.94 -0.19 -18.04
C ARG A 78 13.77 -0.57 -17.14
N TYR A 79 13.95 -0.60 -15.83
CA TYR A 79 12.88 -0.90 -14.87
C TYR A 79 11.69 0.06 -14.96
N VAL A 80 11.96 1.35 -15.19
CA VAL A 80 10.95 2.40 -15.35
C VAL A 80 10.43 2.40 -16.78
N THR A 81 11.33 2.34 -17.77
CA THR A 81 10.96 2.44 -19.18
C THR A 81 10.28 1.18 -19.75
N SER A 82 10.37 0.03 -19.07
CA SER A 82 9.71 -1.21 -19.49
C SER A 82 8.24 -1.30 -19.07
N GLN A 83 7.71 -0.31 -18.35
CA GLN A 83 6.31 -0.33 -17.93
C GLN A 83 5.37 -0.07 -19.11
N PRO A 84 4.16 -0.66 -19.10
CA PRO A 84 3.23 -0.58 -20.23
C PRO A 84 2.75 0.85 -20.52
N TYR A 85 2.81 1.75 -19.53
CA TYR A 85 2.37 3.14 -19.68
C TYR A 85 3.42 4.10 -19.11
N PRO A 86 3.69 5.25 -19.77
CA PRO A 86 4.65 6.24 -19.28
C PRO A 86 4.32 6.74 -17.88
N ASP A 87 3.03 6.81 -17.56
CA ASP A 87 2.51 7.42 -16.34
C ASP A 87 2.28 6.41 -15.19
N PHE A 88 2.93 5.24 -15.27
CA PHE A 88 2.69 4.17 -14.33
C PHE A 88 3.13 4.55 -12.90
N PHE A 89 4.34 5.07 -12.76
CA PHE A 89 4.93 5.38 -11.45
C PHE A 89 4.56 6.76 -10.90
N ASP A 90 4.17 7.72 -11.74
CA ASP A 90 3.76 9.08 -11.33
C ASP A 90 2.24 9.24 -11.12
N LYS A 91 1.39 8.43 -11.78
CA LYS A 91 -0.08 8.55 -11.68
C LYS A 91 -0.75 7.27 -11.21
N VAL A 92 -0.46 6.14 -11.85
CA VAL A 92 -1.19 4.89 -11.58
C VAL A 92 -0.92 4.39 -10.16
N ILE A 93 0.35 4.21 -9.78
CA ILE A 93 0.71 3.76 -8.42
C ILE A 93 0.24 4.76 -7.35
N PRO A 94 0.46 6.08 -7.49
CA PRO A 94 -0.05 7.06 -6.53
C PRO A 94 -1.57 7.00 -6.34
N LYS A 95 -2.33 6.91 -7.44
CA LYS A 95 -3.80 6.78 -7.37
C LYS A 95 -4.23 5.53 -6.60
N ARG A 96 -3.60 4.38 -6.88
CA ARG A 96 -3.87 3.12 -6.17
C ARG A 96 -3.54 3.22 -4.67
N CYS A 97 -2.45 3.89 -4.31
CA CYS A 97 -2.06 4.13 -2.90
C CYS A 97 -3.05 5.05 -2.17
N VAL A 98 -3.58 6.07 -2.85
CA VAL A 98 -4.62 6.95 -2.30
C VAL A 98 -5.92 6.18 -2.07
N GLN A 99 -6.33 5.33 -3.01
CA GLN A 99 -7.51 4.47 -2.86
C GLN A 99 -7.36 3.52 -1.67
N LEU A 100 -6.23 2.81 -1.56
CA LEU A 100 -5.97 1.94 -0.41
C LEU A 100 -5.99 2.73 0.91
N SER A 101 -5.41 3.93 0.94
CA SER A 101 -5.44 4.80 2.12
C SER A 101 -6.86 5.21 2.52
N ALA A 102 -7.72 5.51 1.55
CA ALA A 102 -9.11 5.86 1.82
C ALA A 102 -9.89 4.66 2.38
N VAL A 103 -9.75 3.49 1.75
CA VAL A 103 -10.32 2.21 2.20
C VAL A 103 -9.86 1.89 3.62
N SER A 104 -8.55 1.95 3.88
CA SER A 104 -8.00 1.61 5.19
C SER A 104 -8.48 2.57 6.29
N LYS A 105 -8.56 3.88 6.02
CA LYS A 105 -9.08 4.86 6.98
C LYS A 105 -10.54 4.61 7.30
N HIS A 106 -11.36 4.34 6.28
CA HIS A 106 -12.78 4.04 6.47
C HIS A 106 -12.97 2.87 7.45
N TYR A 107 -12.26 1.76 7.21
CA TYR A 107 -12.37 0.57 8.07
C TYR A 107 -11.71 0.75 9.43
N TYR A 108 -10.60 1.48 9.52
CA TYR A 108 -10.02 1.85 10.81
C TYR A 108 -11.04 2.57 11.69
N HIS A 109 -11.72 3.59 11.16
CA HIS A 109 -12.73 4.32 11.91
C HIS A 109 -13.91 3.43 12.32
N ALA A 110 -14.40 2.57 11.42
CA ALA A 110 -15.50 1.65 11.73
C ALA A 110 -15.12 0.65 12.84
N LEU A 111 -13.93 0.07 12.77
CA LEU A 111 -13.45 -0.92 13.74
C LEU A 111 -13.10 -0.30 15.10
N VAL A 112 -12.48 0.90 15.12
CA VAL A 112 -12.27 1.66 16.36
C VAL A 112 -13.61 2.01 17.01
N THR A 113 -14.59 2.42 16.21
CA THR A 113 -15.93 2.73 16.73
C THR A 113 -16.55 1.49 17.37
N HIS A 114 -16.42 0.31 16.75
CA HIS A 114 -16.87 -0.94 17.34
C HIS A 114 -16.16 -1.28 18.66
N ALA A 115 -14.85 -1.08 18.73
CA ALA A 115 -14.06 -1.34 19.93
C ALA A 115 -14.50 -0.48 21.12
N LEU A 116 -14.95 0.75 20.87
CA LEU A 116 -15.48 1.65 21.89
C LEU A 116 -16.96 1.40 22.19
N HIS A 117 -17.74 1.07 21.16
CA HIS A 117 -19.18 0.88 21.24
C HIS A 117 -19.58 -0.34 20.38
N PRO A 118 -19.85 -1.51 20.99
CA PRO A 118 -20.11 -2.74 20.24
C PRO A 118 -21.26 -2.60 19.24
N ILE A 119 -20.92 -2.66 17.95
CA ILE A 119 -21.86 -2.64 16.81
C ILE A 119 -22.27 -4.07 16.47
N LYS A 120 -23.58 -4.33 16.32
CA LYS A 120 -24.14 -5.68 16.01
C LYS A 120 -23.71 -6.27 14.65
N ARG A 121 -23.20 -5.45 13.73
CA ARG A 121 -22.85 -5.83 12.35
C ARG A 121 -21.34 -5.87 12.08
N ILE A 122 -20.52 -6.09 13.10
CA ILE A 122 -19.05 -6.07 12.96
C ILE A 122 -18.54 -7.12 11.97
N GLU A 123 -19.14 -8.32 11.95
CA GLU A 123 -18.76 -9.39 11.01
C GLU A 123 -18.97 -9.00 9.54
N GLU A 124 -20.00 -8.19 9.26
CA GLU A 124 -20.26 -7.65 7.92
C GLU A 124 -19.20 -6.62 7.53
N ILE A 125 -18.81 -5.75 8.47
CA ILE A 125 -17.74 -4.77 8.29
C ILE A 125 -16.40 -5.47 8.02
N GLU A 126 -16.03 -6.47 8.83
CA GLU A 126 -14.78 -7.24 8.65
C GLU A 126 -14.73 -7.95 7.29
N ARG A 127 -15.84 -8.58 6.88
CA ARG A 127 -15.93 -9.24 5.58
C ARG A 127 -15.78 -8.24 4.44
N THR A 128 -16.45 -7.10 4.53
CA THR A 128 -16.38 -6.06 3.49
C THR A 128 -14.98 -5.45 3.43
N ALA A 129 -14.35 -5.21 4.59
CA ALA A 129 -12.96 -4.79 4.69
C ALA A 129 -12.01 -5.77 4.00
N ALA A 130 -12.17 -7.07 4.23
CA ALA A 130 -11.34 -8.09 3.58
C ALA A 130 -11.49 -8.06 2.04
N VAL A 131 -12.72 -7.92 1.53
CA VAL A 131 -12.99 -7.83 0.09
C VAL A 131 -12.35 -6.58 -0.52
N ASP A 132 -12.60 -5.41 0.06
CA ASP A 132 -12.09 -4.14 -0.48
C ASP A 132 -10.57 -4.03 -0.41
N LEU A 133 -9.97 -4.56 0.65
CA LEU A 133 -8.51 -4.69 0.77
C LEU A 133 -7.95 -5.67 -0.26
N HIS A 134 -8.65 -6.76 -0.55
CA HIS A 134 -8.25 -7.71 -1.59
C HIS A 134 -8.30 -7.08 -2.98
N VAL A 135 -9.35 -6.31 -3.29
CA VAL A 135 -9.44 -5.53 -4.55
C VAL A 135 -8.31 -4.51 -4.63
N SER A 136 -8.04 -3.80 -3.53
CA SER A 136 -6.94 -2.83 -3.46
C SER A 136 -5.57 -3.49 -3.66
N LEU A 137 -5.38 -4.69 -3.10
CA LEU A 137 -4.16 -5.48 -3.26
C LEU A 137 -3.99 -5.94 -4.71
N ALA A 138 -5.03 -6.51 -5.32
CA ALA A 138 -5.01 -6.92 -6.73
C ALA A 138 -4.66 -5.74 -7.64
N ASN A 139 -5.25 -4.57 -7.38
CA ASN A 139 -4.89 -3.35 -8.09
C ASN A 139 -3.41 -2.99 -7.92
N LEU A 140 -2.79 -3.22 -6.77
CA LEU A 140 -1.36 -2.95 -6.58
C LEU A 140 -0.44 -4.01 -7.21
N THR A 141 -0.87 -5.26 -7.32
CA THR A 141 -0.05 -6.38 -7.82
C THR A 141 -0.16 -6.61 -9.32
N HIS A 142 -1.28 -6.26 -9.96
CA HIS A 142 -1.40 -6.28 -11.41
C HIS A 142 -0.60 -5.10 -12.01
N SER A 143 0.69 -5.37 -12.27
CA SER A 143 1.69 -4.49 -12.88
C SER A 143 2.57 -5.30 -13.81
#